data_AF-A0A9W7LEA2-F1
#
_entry.id   AF-A0A9W7LEA2-F1
#
_cell.length_a   1.000
_cell.length_b   1.000
_cell.length_c   1.000
_cell.angle_alpha   90.00
_cell.angle_beta   90.00
_cell.angle_gamma   90.00
#
_symmetry.space_group_name_H-M   'P 1'
#
loop_
_entity.id
_entity.type
_entity.pdbx_description
1 polymer ?
#
loop_
_entity_poly.entity_id
_entity_poly.type
_entity_poly.pdbx_seq_one_letter_code
_entity_poly.pdbx_strand_id
1 'polypeptide(L)' 'MCPGLTNPGGEMGVELEEGASVVIKAEGKENAIAVGTLKMSSEDIRGKNKGIGIVVDHFLGDGLFQTKEIN' A
#
# COMPACT_ATOMS: atom_id res chain seq x y z
N MET A 1 -6.28 2.11 3.83
CA MET A 1 -7.14 3.29 4.16
C MET A 1 -6.25 4.51 4.34
N CYS A 2 -6.68 5.71 3.93
CA CYS A 2 -5.86 6.93 3.99
C CYS A 2 -5.34 7.27 5.40
N PRO A 3 -6.14 7.19 6.49
CA PRO A 3 -5.65 7.47 7.84
C PRO A 3 -4.52 6.57 8.33
N GLY A 4 -4.37 5.36 7.76
CA GLY A 4 -3.25 4.49 8.08
C GLY A 4 -1.92 4.98 7.49
N LEU A 5 -1.96 5.76 6.41
CA LEU A 5 -0.79 6.29 5.70
C LEU A 5 -0.36 7.68 6.20
N THR A 6 -1.26 8.41 6.87
CA THR A 6 -1.03 9.78 7.34
C THR A 6 -0.95 9.89 8.86
N ASN A 7 -0.87 8.76 9.57
CA ASN A 7 -0.65 8.76 11.01
C ASN A 7 0.83 9.08 11.32
N PRO A 8 1.22 9.33 12.59
CA PRO A 8 2.60 9.69 12.93
C PRO A 8 3.68 8.66 12.56
N GLY A 9 3.34 7.37 12.43
CA GLY A 9 4.25 6.30 11.99
C GLY A 9 4.07 5.93 10.51
N GLY A 10 3.17 6.62 9.80
CA GLY A 10 2.87 6.38 8.40
C GLY A 10 3.82 7.16 7.51
N GLU A 11 4.46 6.47 6.57
CA GLU A 11 5.29 7.06 5.54
C GLU A 11 4.74 6.69 4.17
N MET A 12 4.83 7.63 3.23
CA MET A 12 4.36 7.45 1.87
C MET A 12 5.25 8.22 0.90
N GLY A 13 5.49 7.64 -0.27
CA GLY A 13 6.19 8.29 -1.37
C GLY A 13 5.56 9.64 -1.75
N VAL A 14 6.39 10.52 -2.32
CA VAL A 14 5.96 11.86 -2.78
C VAL A 14 5.64 11.78 -4.27
N GLU A 15 4.68 12.57 -4.74
CA GLU A 15 4.34 12.73 -6.17
C GLU A 15 3.93 11.43 -6.88
N LEU A 16 3.31 10.49 -6.15
CA LEU A 16 2.71 9.30 -6.75
C LEU A 16 1.30 9.62 -7.25
N GLU A 17 1.02 9.21 -8.49
CA GLU A 17 -0.28 9.35 -9.15
C GLU A 17 -1.24 8.19 -8.80
N GLU A 18 -2.54 8.42 -9.01
CA GLU A 18 -3.54 7.35 -8.97
C GLU A 18 -3.17 6.25 -9.98
N GLY A 19 -3.35 4.99 -9.59
CA GLY A 19 -3.00 3.83 -10.41
C GLY A 19 -1.54 3.40 -10.32
N ALA A 20 -0.67 4.15 -9.64
CA ALA A 20 0.71 3.70 -9.44
C ALA A 20 0.77 2.45 -8.55
N SER A 21 1.58 1.47 -8.97
CA SER A 21 1.87 0.29 -8.16
C SER A 21 2.83 0.63 -7.03
N VAL A 22 2.54 0.13 -5.83
CA VAL A 22 3.27 0.44 -4.61
C VAL A 22 3.61 -0.82 -3.82
N VAL A 23 4.74 -0.74 -3.11
CA VAL A 23 5.14 -1.72 -2.11
C VAL A 23 4.70 -1.22 -0.74
N ILE A 24 4.09 -2.09 0.05
CA ILE A 24 3.61 -1.78 1.40
C ILE A 24 4.58 -2.40 2.41
N LYS A 25 5.16 -1.55 3.25
CA LYS A 25 6.06 -1.94 4.34
C LYS A 25 5.41 -1.64 5.69
N ALA A 26 5.90 -2.32 6.73
CA ALA A 26 5.54 -2.05 8.11
C ALA A 26 6.79 -1.62 8.89
N GLU A 27 6.60 -0.73 9.87
CA GLU A 27 7.66 -0.30 10.77
C GLU A 27 8.32 -1.51 11.47
N GLY A 28 9.65 -1.51 11.55
CA GLY A 28 10.42 -2.61 12.13
C GLY A 28 10.46 -3.90 11.29
N LYS A 29 9.97 -3.88 10.04
CA LYS A 29 10.11 -4.99 9.09
C LYS A 29 11.03 -4.63 7.94
N GLU A 30 11.97 -5.51 7.64
CA GLU A 30 12.89 -5.36 6.52
C GLU A 30 12.17 -5.57 5.18
N ASN A 31 11.41 -6.67 5.09
CA ASN A 31 10.71 -7.10 3.90
C ASN A 31 9.34 -6.43 3.74
N ALA A 32 8.89 -6.31 2.48
CA ALA A 32 7.54 -5.90 2.14
C ALA A 32 6.51 -6.90 2.68
N ILE A 33 5.36 -6.39 3.13
CA ILE A 33 4.25 -7.21 3.63
C ILE A 33 3.12 -7.35 2.62
N ALA A 34 3.07 -6.46 1.63
CA ALA A 34 2.09 -6.48 0.56
C ALA A 34 2.53 -5.63 -0.63
N VAL A 35 1.86 -5.82 -1.77
CA VAL A 35 1.87 -4.91 -2.92
C VAL A 35 0.45 -4.48 -3.22
N GLY A 36 0.30 -3.29 -3.78
CA GLY A 36 -1.00 -2.74 -4.09
C GLY A 36 -0.95 -1.65 -5.13
N THR A 37 -2.11 -1.10 -5.42
CA THR A 37 -2.30 -0.03 -6.40
C THR A 37 -2.97 1.17 -5.74
N LEU A 38 -2.44 2.37 -5.98
CA LEU A 38 -3.04 3.61 -5.48
C LEU A 38 -4.42 3.85 -6.11
N LYS A 39 -5.40 4.24 -5.28
CA LYS A 39 -6.75 4.63 -5.70
C LYS A 39 -7.00 6.14 -5.68
N MET A 40 -5.98 6.91 -5.32
CA MET A 40 -5.89 8.36 -5.47
C MET A 40 -4.42 8.76 -5.35
N SER A 41 -4.07 9.98 -5.75
CA SER A 41 -2.69 10.46 -5.67
C SER A 41 -2.18 10.59 -4.23
N SER A 42 -0.86 10.58 -4.05
CA SER A 42 -0.22 10.78 -2.74
C SER A 42 -0.56 12.14 -2.10
N GLU A 43 -0.84 13.17 -2.91
CA GLU A 43 -1.32 14.47 -2.43
C GLU A 43 -2.75 14.35 -1.87
N ASP A 44 -3.63 13.71 -2.63
CA ASP A 44 -5.03 13.48 -2.23
C ASP A 44 -5.14 12.66 -0.94
N ILE A 45 -4.30 11.63 -0.77
CA ILE A 45 -4.27 10.82 0.45
C ILE A 45 -3.94 11.70 1.67
N ARG A 46 -2.94 12.58 1.56
CA ARG A 46 -2.53 13.49 2.64
C ARG A 46 -3.59 14.55 2.93
N GLY A 47 -4.15 15.15 1.88
CA GLY A 47 -5.12 16.25 2.01
C GLY A 47 -6.50 15.80 2.49
N LYS A 48 -7.05 14.74 1.89
CA LYS A 48 -8.41 14.26 2.20
C LYS A 48 -8.43 13.42 3.48
N ASN A 49 -7.38 12.64 3.73
CA ASN A 49 -7.25 11.75 4.89
C ASN A 49 -8.51 10.89 5.16
N LYS A 50 -9.19 10.44 4.10
CA LYS A 50 -10.42 9.65 4.20
C LYS A 50 -10.55 8.72 3.00
N GLY A 51 -11.11 7.54 3.23
CA GLY A 51 -11.38 6.56 2.18
C GLY A 51 -10.24 5.58 1.92
N ILE A 52 -10.30 4.93 0.76
CA ILE A 52 -9.37 3.87 0.35
C ILE A 52 -8.24 4.51 -0.46
N GLY A 53 -7.05 4.64 0.13
CA GLY A 53 -5.87 5.17 -0.58
C GLY A 53 -5.14 4.13 -1.44
N ILE A 54 -5.08 2.87 -0.96
CA ILE A 54 -4.43 1.75 -1.66
C ILE A 54 -5.41 0.58 -1.66
N VAL A 55 -5.56 -0.08 -2.81
CA VAL A 55 -6.13 -1.44 -2.90
C VAL A 55 -4.98 -2.43 -2.87
N VAL A 56 -5.08 -3.41 -1.99
CA VAL A 56 -4.07 -4.47 -1.84
C VAL A 56 -4.32 -5.52 -2.92
N ASP A 57 -3.31 -5.76 -3.76
CA ASP A 57 -3.39 -6.73 -4.85
C ASP A 57 -2.86 -8.10 -4.40
N HIS A 58 -1.81 -8.12 -3.58
CA HIS A 58 -1.20 -9.33 -3.03
C HIS A 58 -0.54 -9.05 -1.68
N PHE A 59 -0.62 -9.99 -0.73
CA PHE A 59 -0.03 -9.83 0.60
C PHE A 59 0.59 -11.11 1.17
N LEU A 60 1.47 -10.93 2.14
CA LEU A 60 2.16 -12.00 2.84
C LEU A 60 1.16 -12.97 3.49
N GLY A 61 1.21 -14.23 3.08
CA GLY A 61 0.35 -15.29 3.62
C GLY A 61 -0.96 -15.51 2.86
N ASP A 62 -1.24 -14.76 1.80
CA ASP A 62 -2.38 -15.05 0.93
C ASP A 62 -2.17 -16.32 0.08
N GLY A 63 -3.18 -16.68 -0.73
CA GLY A 63 -3.13 -17.89 -1.55
C GLY A 63 -1.97 -17.89 -2.56
N LEU A 64 -1.68 -16.75 -3.17
CA LEU A 64 -0.57 -16.63 -4.11
C LEU A 64 0.78 -16.76 -3.40
N PHE A 65 0.92 -16.21 -2.19
CA PHE A 65 2.14 -16.32 -1.40
C PHE A 65 2.46 -17.77 -1.02
N GLN A 66 1.42 -18.56 -0.73
CA GLN A 66 1.57 -19.98 -0.37
C GLN A 66 1.74 -20.89 -1.59
N THR A 67 1.54 -20.36 -2.80
CA THR A 67 1.61 -21.13 -4.04
C THR A 67 3.04 -21.23 -4.53
N LYS A 68 3.49 -22.45 -4.83
CA LYS A 68 4.84 -22.69 -5.37
C LYS A 68 4.92 -22.52 -6.88
N GLU A 69 3.84 -22.81 -7.58
CA GLU A 69 3.76 -22.78 -9.04
C GLU A 69 2.39 -22.22 -9.46
N ILE A 70 2.39 -21.26 -10.38
CA ILE A 70 1.18 -20.72 -10.99
C ILE A 70 0.99 -21.51 -12.29
N ASN A 71 -0.13 -22.25 -12.39
CA ASN A 71 -0.51 -22.98 -13.59
C ASN A 71 -1.07 -22.04 -14.66
#